data_AF-A0A7Y9ZGP3-F1
#
_entry.id   AF-A0A7Y9ZGP3-F1
#
_cell.length_a   1.000
_cell.length_b   1.000
_cell.length_c   1.000
_cell.angle_alpha   90.00
_cell.angle_beta   90.00
_cell.angle_gamma   90.00
#
_symmetry.space_group_name_H-M   'P 1'
#
loop_
_entity.id
_entity.type
_entity.pdbx_description
1 polymer ?
#
loop_
_entity_poly.entity_id
_entity_poly.type
_entity_poly.pdbx_seq_one_letter_code
_entity_poly.pdbx_strand_id
1 'polypeptide(L)'
;MRVRTLAAAAVVLTLAAGCRATEWPSDADPAEFCDGFTGLQFTEDGIDEGLRQLGTPQDLPFEARRYLLDLDEGKDPDPAGEQAFEEYVAAYC
;
A
#
# COMPACT_ATOMS: atom_id res chain seq x y z
N MET A 1 -44.04 -1.20 31.18
CA MET A 1 -42.89 -2.07 30.82
C MET A 1 -42.62 -1.90 29.34
N ARG A 2 -41.52 -1.23 28.95
CA ARG A 2 -41.10 -1.07 27.55
C ARG A 2 -39.71 -1.69 27.42
N VAL A 3 -39.66 -2.83 26.74
CA VAL A 3 -38.46 -3.66 26.59
C VAL A 3 -37.72 -3.22 25.34
N ARG A 4 -36.54 -2.63 25.58
CA ARG A 4 -35.28 -2.77 24.83
C ARG A 4 -35.39 -3.16 23.34
N THR A 5 -35.25 -2.16 22.47
CA THR A 5 -34.79 -2.32 21.08
C THR A 5 -33.64 -1.37 20.83
N LEU A 6 -32.45 -1.73 21.33
CA LEU A 6 -31.18 -1.06 21.03
C LEU A 6 -30.10 -2.14 20.92
N ALA A 7 -30.16 -2.96 19.88
CA ALA A 7 -29.16 -4.02 19.67
C ALA A 7 -28.77 -4.21 18.19
N ALA A 8 -29.06 -3.23 17.32
CA ALA A 8 -28.77 -3.34 15.89
C ALA A 8 -27.66 -2.38 15.39
N ALA A 9 -27.12 -1.50 16.25
CA ALA A 9 -26.13 -0.52 15.82
C ALA A 9 -24.66 -0.99 15.94
N ALA A 10 -24.41 -2.14 16.56
CA ALA A 10 -23.05 -2.60 16.85
C ALA A 10 -22.37 -3.36 15.69
N VAL A 11 -23.12 -3.81 14.68
CA VAL A 11 -22.57 -4.65 13.60
C VAL A 11 -21.95 -3.83 12.46
N VAL A 12 -22.28 -2.53 12.34
CA VAL A 12 -21.75 -1.70 11.24
C VAL A 12 -20.33 -1.19 11.55
N LEU A 13 -19.90 -1.19 12.81
CA LEU A 13 -18.58 -0.68 13.22
C LEU A 13 -17.42 -1.65 12.97
N THR A 14 -17.68 -2.94 12.73
CA THR A 14 -16.61 -3.92 12.46
C THR A 14 -16.23 -3.99 10.98
N LEU A 15 -17.06 -3.51 10.06
CA LEU A 15 -16.75 -3.44 8.63
C LEU A 15 -15.80 -2.28 8.28
N ALA A 16 -15.71 -1.25 9.12
CA ALA A 16 -14.75 -0.15 8.94
C ALA A 16 -13.32 -0.50 9.38
N ALA A 17 -13.11 -1.64 10.05
CA ALA A 17 -11.77 -2.14 10.36
C ALA A 17 -11.07 -2.78 9.15
N GLY A 18 -11.79 -2.97 8.03
CA GLY A 18 -11.26 -3.50 6.77
C GLY A 18 -10.77 -2.43 5.79
N CYS A 19 -11.10 -1.15 6.01
CA CYS A 19 -10.50 -0.06 5.24
C CYS A 19 -9.32 0.47 6.04
N ARG A 20 -8.15 -0.15 5.89
CA ARG A 20 -6.94 0.56 6.31
C ARG A 20 -6.86 1.78 5.41
N ALA A 21 -6.95 2.97 6.01
CA ALA A 21 -6.48 4.18 5.36
C ALA A 21 -4.96 4.03 5.29
N THR A 22 -4.51 3.23 4.33
CA THR A 22 -3.11 3.08 4.01
C THR A 22 -2.72 4.36 3.28
N GLU A 23 -2.56 5.43 4.05
CA GLU A 23 -2.08 6.72 3.59
C GLU A 23 -0.57 6.65 3.72
N TRP A 24 0.08 6.04 2.73
CA TRP A 24 1.53 6.01 2.68
C TRP A 24 2.07 7.45 2.60
N PRO A 25 3.15 7.76 3.33
CA PRO A 25 3.82 9.04 3.15
C PRO A 25 4.09 9.26 1.65
N SER A 26 3.53 10.33 1.08
CA SER A 26 4.03 10.87 -0.18
C SER A 26 5.21 11.76 0.16
N ASP A 27 6.27 11.73 -0.64
CA ASP A 27 7.57 12.41 -0.42
C ASP A 27 8.68 11.56 0.22
N ALA A 28 8.69 10.25 -0.07
CA ALA A 28 9.87 9.43 0.21
C ALA A 28 11.08 9.93 -0.57
N ASP A 29 12.25 9.98 0.07
CA ASP A 29 13.50 10.22 -0.65
C ASP A 29 13.74 9.05 -1.65
N PRO A 30 13.98 9.32 -2.94
CA PRO A 30 14.17 8.26 -3.92
C PRO A 30 15.32 7.31 -3.57
N ALA A 31 16.42 7.82 -3.01
CA ALA A 31 17.56 6.96 -2.64
C ALA A 31 17.23 6.06 -1.45
N GLU A 32 16.50 6.56 -0.45
CA GLU A 32 16.03 5.73 0.67
C GLU A 32 14.98 4.71 0.23
N PHE A 33 14.08 5.11 -0.67
CA PHE A 33 13.11 4.21 -1.30
C PHE A 33 13.82 3.08 -2.05
N CYS A 34 14.82 3.40 -2.87
CA CYS A 34 15.60 2.43 -3.61
C CYS A 34 16.37 1.48 -2.70
N ASP A 35 17.03 1.97 -1.65
CA ASP A 35 17.76 1.12 -0.69
C ASP A 35 16.81 0.17 0.06
N GLY A 36 15.65 0.68 0.50
CA GLY A 36 14.60 -0.10 1.14
C GLY A 36 14.01 -1.17 0.22
N PHE A 37 13.56 -0.79 -0.98
CA PHE A 37 12.88 -1.70 -1.90
C PHE A 37 13.80 -2.71 -2.58
N THR A 38 15.08 -2.37 -2.80
CA THR A 38 16.06 -3.33 -3.35
C THR A 38 16.49 -4.36 -2.30
N GLY A 39 16.44 -4.00 -1.01
CA GLY A 39 16.75 -4.88 0.11
C GLY A 39 15.58 -5.74 0.60
N LEU A 40 14.34 -5.34 0.31
CA LEU A 40 13.14 -6.08 0.67
C LEU A 40 12.92 -7.25 -0.30
N GLN A 41 12.67 -8.44 0.25
CA GLN A 41 12.01 -9.48 -0.55
C GLN A 41 10.60 -8.95 -0.84
N PHE A 42 10.18 -8.94 -2.11
CA PHE A 42 8.85 -8.53 -2.58
C PHE A 42 7.71 -9.46 -2.10
N THR A 43 7.69 -9.76 -0.80
CA THR A 43 6.59 -10.42 -0.10
C THR A 43 5.63 -9.34 0.40
N GLU A 44 4.32 -9.62 0.44
CA GLU A 44 3.26 -8.72 0.97
C GLU A 44 3.71 -7.94 2.21
N ASP A 45 4.15 -8.66 3.25
CA ASP A 45 4.56 -8.07 4.53
C ASP A 45 5.76 -7.11 4.43
N GLY A 46 6.67 -7.35 3.48
CA GLY A 46 7.87 -6.55 3.28
C GLY A 46 7.58 -5.25 2.54
N ILE A 47 6.72 -5.32 1.53
CA ILE A 47 6.27 -4.17 0.73
C ILE A 47 5.47 -3.21 1.62
N ASP A 48 4.54 -3.76 2.40
CA ASP A 48 3.75 -3.03 3.37
C ASP A 48 4.60 -2.29 4.43
N GLU A 49 5.58 -2.98 5.02
CA GLU A 49 6.50 -2.38 5.99
C GLU A 49 7.35 -1.27 5.35
N GLY A 50 7.90 -1.51 4.15
CA GLY A 50 8.67 -0.52 3.40
C GLY A 50 7.87 0.73 3.07
N LEU A 51 6.62 0.57 2.61
CA LEU A 51 5.77 1.69 2.22
C LEU A 51 5.25 2.48 3.41
N ARG A 52 5.04 1.85 4.56
CA ARG A 52 4.70 2.59 5.79
C ARG A 52 5.88 3.39 6.34
N GLN A 53 7.09 2.85 6.27
CA GLN A 53 8.27 3.48 6.87
C GLN A 53 8.84 4.58 5.97
N LEU A 54 8.94 4.29 4.67
CA LEU A 54 9.60 5.16 3.70
C LEU A 54 8.59 6.00 2.91
N GLY A 55 7.41 5.44 2.62
CA GLY A 55 6.44 6.05 1.73
C GLY A 55 6.70 5.74 0.25
N THR A 56 6.12 6.55 -0.63
CA THR A 56 6.45 6.52 -2.07
C THR A 56 7.03 7.86 -2.52
N PRO A 57 8.02 7.85 -3.43
CA PRO A 57 8.52 9.06 -4.07
C PRO A 57 7.39 9.80 -4.80
N GLN A 58 7.47 11.13 -4.86
CA GLN A 58 6.45 11.93 -5.56
C GLN A 58 6.45 11.67 -7.07
N ASP A 59 7.61 11.36 -7.63
CA ASP A 59 7.82 11.09 -9.05
C ASP A 59 7.57 9.63 -9.44
N LEU A 60 7.23 8.76 -8.48
CA LEU A 60 6.82 7.40 -8.76
C LEU A 60 5.57 7.41 -9.66
N PRO A 61 5.61 6.76 -10.84
CA PRO A 61 4.47 6.70 -11.74
C PRO A 61 3.23 6.12 -11.07
N PHE A 62 2.05 6.57 -11.50
CA PHE A 62 0.78 6.10 -10.94
C PHE A 62 0.64 4.57 -11.08
N GLU A 63 1.05 4.02 -12.22
CA GLU A 63 1.05 2.61 -12.54
C GLU A 63 1.95 1.82 -11.59
N ALA A 64 3.15 2.34 -11.29
CA ALA A 64 4.09 1.74 -10.35
C ALA A 64 3.55 1.80 -8.91
N ARG A 65 2.93 2.91 -8.51
CA ARG A 65 2.27 3.01 -7.19
C ARG A 65 1.10 2.02 -7.07
N ARG A 66 0.32 1.87 -8.13
CA ARG A 66 -0.78 0.88 -8.19
C ARG A 66 -0.25 -0.54 -8.11
N TYR A 67 0.85 -0.86 -8.78
CA TYR A 67 1.52 -2.16 -8.65
C TYR A 67 1.88 -2.48 -7.20
N LEU A 68 2.49 -1.54 -6.49
CA LEU A 68 2.83 -1.72 -5.07
C LEU A 68 1.60 -1.92 -4.19
N LEU A 69 0.49 -1.24 -4.49
CA LEU A 69 -0.81 -1.43 -3.80
C LEU A 69 -1.43 -2.79 -4.11
N ASP A 70 -1.40 -3.22 -5.36
CA ASP A 70 -1.93 -4.53 -5.76
C ASP A 70 -1.12 -5.65 -5.07
N LEU A 71 0.20 -5.50 -4.95
CA LEU A 71 1.03 -6.42 -4.17
C LEU A 71 0.73 -6.39 -2.67
N ASP A 72 0.57 -5.21 -2.05
CA ASP A 72 0.20 -5.04 -0.63
C ASP A 72 -1.15 -5.68 -0.28
N GLU A 73 -2.10 -5.61 -1.21
CA GLU A 73 -3.45 -6.17 -1.04
C GLU A 73 -3.55 -7.65 -1.44
N GLY A 74 -2.44 -8.28 -1.83
CA GLY A 74 -2.40 -9.68 -2.29
C GLY A 74 -3.19 -9.91 -3.59
N LYS A 75 -3.37 -8.87 -4.40
CA LYS A 75 -4.03 -8.92 -5.70
C LYS A 75 -3.05 -9.35 -6.79
N ASP A 76 -3.61 -9.82 -7.90
CA ASP A 76 -2.83 -10.12 -9.10
C ASP A 76 -2.48 -8.80 -9.80
N PRO A 77 -1.19 -8.40 -9.86
CA PRO A 77 -0.80 -7.11 -10.40
C PRO A 77 -0.96 -7.03 -11.92
N ASP A 78 -1.24 -5.83 -12.41
CA ASP A 78 -1.23 -5.51 -13.84
C ASP A 78 0.22 -5.52 -14.38
N PRO A 79 0.53 -6.25 -15.47
CA PRO A 79 1.86 -6.25 -16.07
C PRO A 79 2.39 -4.86 -16.45
N ALA A 80 1.49 -3.91 -16.76
CA ALA A 80 1.88 -2.53 -17.03
C ALA A 80 2.38 -1.80 -15.77
N GLY A 81 1.83 -2.15 -14.61
CA GLY A 81 2.26 -1.61 -13.32
C GLY A 81 3.63 -2.16 -12.91
N GLU A 82 3.85 -3.47 -13.10
CA GLU A 82 5.14 -4.12 -12.87
C GLU A 82 6.23 -3.49 -13.74
N GLN A 83 5.98 -3.36 -15.04
CA GLN A 83 6.92 -2.74 -15.97
C GLN A 83 7.23 -1.27 -15.60
N ALA A 84 6.20 -0.48 -15.25
CA ALA A 84 6.42 0.90 -14.83
C ALA A 84 7.26 1.00 -13.54
N PHE A 85 7.10 0.06 -12.61
CA PHE A 85 7.91 -0.02 -11.41
C PHE A 85 9.36 -0.42 -11.73
N GLU A 86 9.58 -1.44 -12.56
CA GLU A 86 10.92 -1.85 -13.00
C GLU A 86 11.65 -0.72 -13.75
N GLU A 87 10.97 0.00 -14.64
CA GLU A 87 11.52 1.15 -15.36
C GLU A 87 11.90 2.29 -14.41
N TYR A 88 11.07 2.56 -13.40
CA TYR A 88 11.38 3.53 -12.36
C TYR A 88 12.64 3.11 -11.58
N VAL A 89 12.69 1.88 -11.08
CA VAL A 89 13.85 1.37 -10.35
C VAL A 89 15.12 1.44 -11.22
N ALA A 90 15.05 1.04 -12.49
CA ALA A 90 16.19 1.08 -13.40
C ALA A 90 16.68 2.51 -13.72
N ALA A 91 15.78 3.50 -13.67
CA ALA A 91 16.12 4.89 -13.96
C ALA A 91 16.63 5.65 -12.72
N TYR A 92 16.21 5.27 -11.51
CA TYR A 92 16.37 6.07 -10.31
C TYR A 92 17.15 5.39 -9.14
N CYS A 93 17.46 4.08 -9.18
CA CYS A 93 18.05 3.33 -8.04
C CYS A 93 19.54 2.90 -8.13
#